data_AF-A0A959Z7N9-F1
#
_entry.id   AF-A0A959Z7N9-F1
#
_cell.length_a   1.000
_cell.length_b   1.000
_cell.length_c   1.000
_cell.angle_alpha   90.00
_cell.angle_beta   90.00
_cell.angle_gamma   90.00
#
_symmetry.space_group_name_H-M   'P 1'
#
loop_
_entity.id
_entity.type
_entity.pdbx_description
1 polymer ?
#
loop_
_entity_poly.entity_id
_entity_poly.type
_entity_poly.pdbx_seq_one_letter_code
_entity_poly.pdbx_strand_id
1 'polypeptide(L)' 'AASRSLKKPDEEAIDKLVESVINNQIASHQFDNADVTLRDIRKIKSVFKKKLMNIYHLRIEYPK' A
#
# COMPACT_ATOMS: atom_id res chain seq x y z
N ALA A 1 9.40 -1.43 12.61
CA ALA A 1 10.36 -0.48 11.99
C ALA A 1 10.73 -1.00 10.61
N ALA A 2 10.21 -0.36 9.55
CA ALA A 2 10.48 -0.69 8.13
C ALA A 2 10.08 0.49 7.22
N SER A 3 9.11 1.29 7.66
CA SER A 3 8.61 2.51 7.01
C SER A 3 9.60 3.69 6.95
N ARG A 4 10.81 3.56 7.52
CA ARG A 4 11.82 4.64 7.58
C ARG A 4 12.92 4.54 6.50
N SER A 5 12.96 3.50 5.68
CA SER A 5 14.07 3.26 4.74
C SER A 5 13.82 3.70 3.28
N LEU A 6 12.64 4.24 2.95
CA LEU A 6 12.36 4.75 1.61
C LEU A 6 12.95 6.15 1.45
N LYS A 7 14.22 6.21 1.00
CA LYS A 7 14.96 7.45 0.72
C LYS A 7 14.30 8.35 -0.33
N LYS A 8 13.41 7.80 -1.18
CA LYS A 8 12.43 8.52 -2.00
C LYS A 8 11.22 7.60 -2.18
N PRO A 9 10.02 7.98 -1.75
CA PRO A 9 8.81 7.24 -2.09
C PRO A 9 8.52 7.50 -3.58
N ASP A 10 9.00 6.59 -4.43
CA ASP A 10 8.57 6.51 -5.82
C ASP A 10 7.23 5.75 -5.89
N GLU A 11 6.41 6.04 -6.90
CA GLU A 11 5.12 5.39 -7.13
C GLU A 11 5.27 3.87 -7.15
N GLU A 12 6.32 3.41 -7.84
CA GLU A 12 6.66 1.99 -7.95
C GLU A 12 7.02 1.35 -6.60
N ALA A 13 7.65 2.12 -5.69
CA ALA A 13 8.01 1.62 -4.38
C ALA A 13 6.78 1.46 -3.47
N ILE A 14 5.83 2.39 -3.55
CA ILE A 14 4.54 2.29 -2.85
C ILE A 14 3.72 1.14 -3.42
N ASP A 15 3.72 0.98 -4.75
CA ASP A 15 3.04 -0.12 -5.43
C ASP A 15 3.55 -1.47 -4.93
N LYS A 16 4.87 -1.69 -5.00
CA LYS A 16 5.52 -2.93 -4.51
C LYS A 16 5.26 -3.18 -3.04
N LEU A 17 5.26 -2.14 -2.20
CA LEU A 17 4.97 -2.26 -0.78
C LEU A 17 3.53 -2.76 -0.55
N VAL A 18 2.54 -2.13 -1.18
CA VAL A 18 1.14 -2.53 -1.03
C VAL A 18 0.91 -3.93 -1.58
N GLU A 19 1.50 -4.27 -2.73
CA GLU A 19 1.41 -5.62 -3.29
C GLU A 19 2.02 -6.66 -2.36
N SER A 20 3.21 -6.42 -1.83
CA SER A 20 3.89 -7.34 -0.90
C SER A 20 3.07 -7.60 0.36
N VAL A 21 2.53 -6.55 0.98
CA VAL A 21 1.73 -6.69 2.21
C VAL A 21 0.48 -7.54 1.96
N ILE A 22 -0.29 -7.23 0.91
CA ILE A 22 -1.52 -7.96 0.61
C ILE A 22 -1.22 -9.41 0.19
N ASN A 23 -0.18 -9.63 -0.61
CA ASN A 23 0.19 -10.99 -1.02
C ASN A 23 0.65 -11.84 0.17
N ASN A 24 1.37 -11.26 1.13
CA ASN A 24 1.73 -11.94 2.37
C ASN A 24 0.49 -12.31 3.20
N GLN A 25 -0.52 -11.44 3.27
CA GLN A 25 -1.78 -11.72 3.97
C GLN A 25 -2.55 -12.86 3.30
N ILE A 26 -2.60 -12.88 1.96
CA ILE A 26 -3.19 -13.98 1.18
C ILE A 26 -2.43 -15.29 1.42
N ALA A 27 -1.10 -15.28 1.32
CA ALA A 27 -0.27 -16.47 1.54
C ALA A 27 -0.36 -16.99 2.98
N SER A 28 -0.67 -16.11 3.93
CA SER A 28 -0.88 -16.45 5.34
C SER A 28 -2.34 -16.83 5.65
N HIS A 29 -3.19 -17.03 4.63
CA HIS A 29 -4.59 -17.46 4.79
C HIS A 29 -5.44 -16.51 5.67
N GLN A 30 -5.08 -15.23 5.76
CA GLN A 30 -5.76 -14.27 6.65
C GLN A 30 -7.16 -13.88 6.17
N PHE A 31 -7.50 -14.19 4.91
CA PHE A 31 -8.80 -13.87 4.32
C PHE A 31 -9.73 -15.07 4.18
N ASP A 32 -9.32 -16.27 4.63
CA ASP A 32 -10.04 -17.52 4.37
C ASP A 32 -11.47 -17.53 4.97
N ASN A 33 -11.69 -16.78 6.06
CA ASN A 33 -13.00 -16.64 6.71
C ASN A 33 -13.61 -15.23 6.51
N ALA A 34 -13.12 -14.46 5.55
CA ALA A 34 -13.63 -13.13 5.25
C ALA A 34 -14.53 -13.18 4.01
N ASP A 35 -15.68 -12.51 4.06
CA ASP A 35 -16.56 -12.29 2.92
C ASP A 35 -16.02 -11.19 1.99
N VAL A 36 -14.79 -11.37 1.51
CA VAL A 36 -14.07 -10.40 0.68
C VAL A 36 -13.79 -11.01 -0.68
N THR A 37 -14.20 -10.31 -1.74
CA THR A 37 -13.91 -10.78 -3.11
C THR A 37 -12.54 -10.29 -3.57
N LEU A 38 -11.98 -10.95 -4.59
CA LEU A 38 -10.78 -10.44 -5.28
C LEU A 38 -10.99 -9.04 -5.87
N ARG A 39 -12.23 -8.65 -6.20
CA ARG A 39 -12.57 -7.30 -6.65
C ARG A 39 -12.38 -6.29 -5.53
N ASP A 40 -12.79 -6.63 -4.31
CA ASP A 40 -12.65 -5.76 -3.14
C ASP A 40 -11.18 -5.61 -2.76
N ILE A 41 -10.40 -6.69 -2.82
CA ILE A 41 -8.94 -6.64 -2.61
C ILE A 41 -8.29 -5.68 -3.61
N ARG A 42 -8.66 -5.71 -4.91
CA ARG A 42 -8.14 -4.76 -5.91
C ARG A 42 -8.51 -3.30 -5.58
N LYS A 43 -9.75 -3.06 -5.16
CA LYS A 43 -10.19 -1.72 -4.73
C LYS A 43 -9.39 -1.24 -3.52
N ILE A 44 -9.22 -2.10 -2.52
CA ILE A 44 -8.45 -1.82 -1.31
C ILE A 44 -7.00 -1.46 -1.67
N LYS A 45 -6.34 -2.26 -2.53
CA LYS A 45 -4.99 -1.97 -3.04
C LYS A 45 -4.90 -0.56 -3.64
N SER A 46 -5.83 -0.19 -4.52
CA SER A 46 -5.86 1.14 -5.15
C SER A 46 -6.02 2.27 -4.12
N VAL A 47 -6.93 2.12 -3.15
CA VAL A 47 -7.14 3.11 -2.08
C VAL A 47 -5.89 3.28 -1.23
N PHE A 48 -5.22 2.19 -0.85
CA PHE A 48 -3.98 2.25 -0.07
C PHE A 48 -2.85 2.91 -0.84
N LYS A 49 -2.65 2.56 -2.12
CA LYS A 49 -1.65 3.20 -2.99
C LYS A 49 -1.88 4.71 -3.05
N LYS A 50 -3.12 5.15 -3.33
CA LYS A 50 -3.47 6.57 -3.39
C LYS A 50 -3.27 7.29 -2.06
N LYS A 51 -3.67 6.68 -0.93
CA LYS A 51 -3.49 7.28 0.41
C LYS A 51 -2.02 7.42 0.77
N LEU A 52 -1.22 6.38 0.55
CA LEU A 52 0.21 6.40 0.82
C LEU A 52 0.91 7.43 -0.07
N MET A 53 0.59 7.46 -1.36
CA MET A 53 1.14 8.44 -2.30
C MET A 53 0.83 9.86 -1.85
N ASN A 54 -0.40 10.13 -1.41
CA ASN A 54 -0.78 11.44 -0.85
C ASN A 54 0.02 11.79 0.42
N ILE A 55 0.15 10.88 1.38
CA ILE A 55 0.93 11.12 2.63
C ILE A 55 2.40 11.42 2.32
N TYR A 56 2.98 10.71 1.36
CA TYR A 56 4.39 10.85 1.02
C TYR A 56 4.65 12.07 0.12
N HIS A 57 3.72 12.44 -0.77
CA HIS A 57 3.81 13.68 -1.56
C HIS A 57 3.53 14.93 -0.73
N LEU A 58 2.55 14.92 0.18
CA LEU A 58 2.31 16.02 1.14
C LEU A 58 3.52 16.29 2.05
N ARG A 59 4.43 15.31 2.20
CA ARG A 59 5.69 15.48 2.92
C ARG A 59 6.83 16.03 2.05
N ILE A 60 6.72 15.96 0.72
CA ILE A 60 7.72 16.46 -0.23
C ILE A 60 7.34 17.87 -0.71
N GLU A 61 6.06 18.14 -0.93
CA GLU A 61 5.55 19.46 -1.24
C GLU A 61 5.08 20.20 0.03
N TYR A 62 6.00 20.98 0.59
CA TYR A 62 5.69 22.31 1.13
C TYR A 62 6.84 23.27 0.79
N PRO A 63 6.79 23.94 -0.38
CA PRO A 63 7.45 25.22 -0.57
C PRO A 63 6.38 26.31 -0.66
N LYS A 64 6.04 26.89 0.49
CA LYS A 64 5.78 28.33 0.65
C LYS A 64 6.30 28.76 2.02
#